data_AF-B6VWD0-F1
#
_entry.id   AF-B6VWD0-F1
#
_cell.length_a   1.000
_cell.length_b   1.000
_cell.length_c   1.000
_cell.angle_alpha   90.00
_cell.angle_beta   90.00
_cell.angle_gamma   90.00
#
_symmetry.space_group_name_H-M   'P 1'
#
loop_
_entity.id
_entity.type
_entity.pdbx_description
1 polymer ?
#
loop_
_entity_poly.entity_id
_entity_poly.type
_entity_poly.pdbx_seq_one_letter_code
_entity_poly.pdbx_strand_id
1 'polypeptide(L)'
;MIQAYFNQIRKKIIEEINNSNKDIIIAVAWFTQHDLFDAIINALERGVNISLILIKDIINCGDYGLDFSLYLQKGGKLCFVNKRNILMHNKFCIFDGSILITGSYNWTYSAENRNAENIIITDEGNVCEDYTKYFTDLWNQLTEVKEYSQMNISDIEADILIKEYDNIVEEYMCMKENNIINSDAINIINESRKNIAVNKLATVVTQVKRHNPTLKMNIGKSCRINGICNKMLNVIKQGQELPFTNTVNTCTAYHNQSRALCEVLFGNSENAHNNKSLVKIGLDNLPQMKAGEVKFKTKITIDTNGYMHVEYVCVNTGISKEAFYDCSELINY
;
A
#
# COMPACT_ATOMS: atom_id res chain seq x y z
N MET A 1 -7.74 38.69 0.46
CA MET A 1 -8.87 37.77 0.68
C MET A 1 -8.31 36.46 1.21
N ILE A 2 -8.94 35.89 2.24
CA ILE A 2 -8.68 34.53 2.72
C ILE A 2 -10.03 33.85 2.90
N GLN A 3 -10.26 32.72 2.24
CA GLN A 3 -11.53 32.00 2.34
C GLN A 3 -11.32 30.49 2.35
N ALA A 4 -11.98 29.82 3.32
CA ALA A 4 -12.00 28.36 3.41
C ALA A 4 -13.17 27.76 2.62
N TYR A 5 -12.93 26.60 2.01
CA TYR A 5 -13.93 25.83 1.27
C TYR A 5 -13.90 24.36 1.70
N PHE A 6 -15.09 23.77 1.80
CA PHE A 6 -15.33 22.39 2.25
C PHE A 6 -16.19 21.60 1.26
N ASN A 7 -16.51 22.18 0.11
CA ASN A 7 -17.29 21.57 -0.97
C ASN A 7 -16.94 22.24 -2.30
N GLN A 8 -17.28 21.58 -3.41
CA GLN A 8 -17.00 22.05 -4.78
C GLN A 8 -15.52 22.42 -4.99
N ILE A 9 -14.61 21.75 -4.28
CA ILE A 9 -13.18 22.07 -4.26
C ILE A 9 -12.58 21.91 -5.66
N ARG A 10 -12.90 20.81 -6.36
CA ARG A 10 -12.48 20.60 -7.75
C ARG A 10 -12.89 21.75 -8.66
N LYS A 11 -14.15 22.20 -8.55
CA LYS A 11 -14.67 23.32 -9.34
C LYS A 11 -13.90 24.62 -9.09
N LYS A 12 -13.57 24.91 -7.82
CA LYS A 12 -12.79 26.10 -7.45
C LYS A 12 -11.39 26.07 -8.05
N ILE A 13 -10.73 24.92 -8.00
CA ILE A 13 -9.40 24.75 -8.61
C ILE A 13 -9.48 24.93 -10.13
N ILE A 14 -10.49 24.35 -10.79
CA ILE A 14 -10.71 24.52 -12.25
C ILE A 14 -10.96 25.99 -12.62
N GLU A 15 -11.73 26.72 -11.81
CA GLU A 15 -11.97 28.16 -12.01
C GLU A 15 -10.64 28.93 -12.01
N GLU A 16 -9.76 28.70 -11.04
CA GLU A 16 -8.45 29.37 -11.00
C GLU A 16 -7.50 28.92 -12.12
N ILE A 17 -7.50 27.63 -12.50
CA ILE A 17 -6.73 27.14 -13.67
C ILE A 17 -7.18 27.87 -14.95
N ASN A 18 -8.49 28.09 -15.11
CA ASN A 18 -9.04 28.76 -16.30
C ASN A 18 -8.76 30.26 -16.30
N ASN A 19 -8.69 30.89 -15.11
CA ASN A 19 -8.41 32.31 -14.97
C ASN A 19 -6.93 32.68 -15.09
N SER A 20 -6.02 31.73 -14.85
CA SER A 20 -4.58 31.97 -14.94
C SER A 20 -4.11 32.24 -16.37
N ASN A 21 -3.21 33.23 -16.51
CA ASN A 21 -2.72 33.72 -17.80
C ASN A 21 -1.19 33.61 -17.98
N LYS A 22 -0.43 33.29 -16.92
CA LYS A 22 1.02 33.38 -16.95
C LYS A 22 1.71 32.11 -16.45
N ASP A 23 1.48 31.74 -15.20
CA ASP A 23 2.17 30.61 -14.58
C ASP A 23 1.31 29.92 -13.51
N ILE A 24 1.42 28.59 -13.43
CA ILE A 24 0.81 27.78 -12.37
C ILE A 24 1.88 26.85 -11.81
N ILE A 25 2.13 26.91 -10.51
CA ILE A 25 2.95 25.91 -9.81
C ILE A 25 2.06 25.01 -8.97
N ILE A 26 2.29 23.70 -9.03
CA ILE A 26 1.44 22.70 -8.40
C ILE A 26 2.33 21.67 -7.68
N ALA A 27 2.12 21.50 -6.38
CA ALA A 27 2.72 20.42 -5.61
C ALA A 27 1.61 19.65 -4.89
N VAL A 28 1.30 18.46 -5.39
CA VAL A 28 0.26 17.59 -4.86
C VAL A 28 0.77 16.16 -4.75
N ALA A 29 0.44 15.45 -3.66
CA ALA A 29 0.87 14.07 -3.49
C ALA A 29 0.29 13.18 -4.61
N TRP A 30 -1.03 13.17 -4.74
CA TRP A 30 -1.70 12.32 -5.73
C TRP A 30 -2.58 13.14 -6.68
N PHE A 31 -2.53 12.75 -7.95
CA PHE A 31 -3.26 13.38 -9.04
C PHE A 31 -3.75 12.33 -10.07
N THR A 32 -5.05 12.08 -10.07
CA THR A 32 -5.75 11.12 -10.96
C THR A 32 -7.02 11.71 -11.59
N GLN A 33 -7.49 12.87 -11.13
CA GLN A 33 -8.71 13.52 -11.62
C GLN A 33 -8.57 14.04 -13.05
N HIS A 34 -9.41 13.54 -13.95
CA HIS A 34 -9.30 13.87 -15.38
C HIS A 34 -9.80 15.28 -15.69
N ASP A 35 -10.87 15.75 -15.03
CA ASP A 35 -11.37 17.13 -15.21
C ASP A 35 -10.29 18.19 -14.93
N LEU A 36 -9.47 17.96 -13.89
CA LEU A 36 -8.37 18.85 -13.52
C LEU A 36 -7.21 18.73 -14.51
N PHE A 37 -6.92 17.52 -14.98
CA PHE A 37 -5.91 17.29 -16.00
C PHE A 37 -6.26 17.99 -17.31
N ASP A 38 -7.51 17.84 -17.78
CA ASP A 38 -7.99 18.51 -18.99
C ASP A 38 -7.94 20.04 -18.86
N ALA A 39 -8.27 20.58 -17.70
CA ALA A 39 -8.13 22.02 -17.42
C ALA A 39 -6.66 22.48 -17.52
N ILE A 40 -5.71 21.69 -17.01
CA ILE A 40 -4.27 21.96 -17.12
C ILE A 40 -3.80 21.90 -18.57
N ILE A 41 -4.22 20.88 -19.33
CA ILE A 41 -3.89 20.77 -20.75
C ILE A 41 -4.40 21.99 -21.52
N ASN A 42 -5.65 22.40 -21.27
CA ASN A 42 -6.22 23.60 -21.87
C ASN A 42 -5.43 24.87 -21.48
N ALA A 43 -4.93 24.97 -20.25
CA ALA A 43 -4.11 26.09 -19.82
C ALA A 43 -2.73 26.12 -20.50
N LEU A 44 -2.09 24.96 -20.67
CA LEU A 44 -0.87 24.83 -21.47
C LEU A 44 -1.09 25.27 -22.92
N GLU A 45 -2.22 24.89 -23.52
CA GLU A 45 -2.58 25.32 -24.88
C GLU A 45 -2.82 26.83 -25.00
N ARG A 46 -3.27 27.49 -23.92
CA ARG A 46 -3.34 28.96 -23.84
C ARG A 46 -1.98 29.63 -23.65
N GLY A 47 -0.91 28.86 -23.44
CA GLY A 47 0.45 29.37 -23.25
C GLY A 47 0.83 29.63 -21.79
N VAL A 48 0.05 29.15 -20.82
CA VAL A 48 0.36 29.24 -19.39
C VAL A 48 1.53 28.30 -19.06
N ASN A 49 2.51 28.78 -18.30
CA ASN A 49 3.65 27.96 -17.87
C ASN A 49 3.27 27.12 -16.65
N ILE A 50 3.25 25.79 -16.77
CA ILE A 50 2.84 24.93 -15.65
C ILE A 50 4.01 24.07 -15.18
N SER A 51 4.26 24.09 -13.87
CA SER A 51 5.26 23.27 -13.18
C SER A 51 4.58 22.40 -12.14
N LEU A 52 4.74 21.09 -12.27
CA LEU A 52 4.06 20.07 -11.48
C LEU A 52 5.07 19.21 -10.71
N ILE A 53 4.86 19.07 -9.41
CA ILE A 53 5.59 18.12 -8.54
C ILE A 53 4.59 17.09 -8.02
N LEU A 54 4.90 15.81 -8.27
CA LEU A 54 4.14 14.65 -7.80
C LEU A 54 5.06 13.67 -7.07
N ILE A 55 4.50 12.74 -6.29
CA ILE A 55 5.28 11.56 -5.87
C ILE A 55 5.32 10.51 -6.97
N LYS A 56 6.46 9.84 -7.10
CA LYS A 56 6.66 8.71 -8.01
C LYS A 56 6.10 7.45 -7.37
N ASP A 57 4.83 7.14 -7.59
CA ASP A 57 4.21 5.90 -7.15
C ASP A 57 3.14 5.43 -8.13
N ILE A 58 2.53 4.29 -7.82
CA ILE A 58 1.57 3.64 -8.71
C ILE A 58 0.25 4.40 -8.88
N ILE A 59 -0.13 5.25 -7.91
CA ILE A 59 -1.35 6.04 -8.00
C ILE A 59 -1.19 7.09 -9.10
N ASN A 60 -0.01 7.75 -9.16
CA ASN A 60 0.28 8.72 -10.22
C ASN A 60 0.78 8.08 -11.52
N CYS A 61 1.59 7.02 -11.42
CA CYS A 61 2.35 6.50 -12.56
C CYS A 61 1.92 5.11 -13.04
N GLY A 62 0.94 4.46 -12.40
CA GLY A 62 0.47 3.14 -12.80
C GLY A 62 -0.27 3.13 -14.14
N ASP A 63 -0.73 1.95 -14.55
CA ASP A 63 -1.44 1.73 -15.83
C ASP A 63 -2.67 2.63 -16.03
N TYR A 64 -3.27 3.11 -14.93
CA TYR A 64 -4.45 3.97 -14.93
C TYR A 64 -4.14 5.41 -14.47
N GLY A 65 -2.86 5.78 -14.36
CA GLY A 65 -2.44 7.14 -14.11
C GLY A 65 -2.74 8.06 -15.30
N LEU A 66 -2.67 9.38 -15.06
CA LEU A 66 -2.86 10.39 -16.10
C LEU A 66 -1.76 10.33 -17.18
N ASP A 67 -2.08 10.81 -18.38
CA ASP A 67 -1.14 10.82 -19.51
C ASP A 67 -0.13 11.97 -19.38
N PHE A 68 0.86 11.79 -18.50
CA PHE A 68 1.92 12.78 -18.33
C PHE A 68 2.83 12.91 -19.57
N SER A 69 2.77 11.98 -20.53
CA SER A 69 3.45 12.15 -21.82
C SER A 69 2.79 13.26 -22.64
N LEU A 70 1.44 13.31 -22.68
CA LEU A 70 0.70 14.42 -23.28
C LEU A 70 0.99 15.74 -22.56
N TYR A 71 1.04 15.75 -21.22
CA TYR A 71 1.39 16.94 -20.44
C TYR A 71 2.77 17.51 -20.82
N LEU A 72 3.79 16.64 -20.91
CA LEU A 72 5.13 17.03 -21.35
C LEU A 72 5.14 17.52 -22.79
N GLN A 73 4.39 16.86 -23.70
CA GLN A 73 4.28 17.26 -25.11
C GLN A 73 3.69 18.67 -25.25
N LYS A 74 2.76 19.04 -24.37
CA LYS A 74 2.14 20.37 -24.34
C LYS A 74 3.01 21.45 -23.67
N GLY A 75 4.25 21.11 -23.27
CA GLY A 75 5.20 22.05 -22.67
C GLY A 75 5.11 22.14 -21.15
N GLY A 76 4.33 21.28 -20.50
CA GLY A 76 4.30 21.19 -19.05
C GLY A 76 5.63 20.71 -18.49
N LYS A 77 6.03 21.24 -17.33
CA LYS A 77 7.23 20.82 -16.61
C LYS A 77 6.82 19.89 -15.47
N LEU A 78 7.49 18.75 -15.34
CA LEU A 78 7.14 17.73 -14.36
C LEU A 78 8.39 17.29 -13.57
N CYS A 79 8.24 17.16 -12.26
CA CYS A 79 9.22 16.55 -11.37
C CYS A 79 8.52 15.47 -10.53
N PHE A 80 9.20 14.34 -10.34
CA PHE A 80 8.74 13.30 -9.43
C PHE A 80 9.63 13.23 -8.18
N VAL A 81 9.00 13.15 -7.01
CA VAL A 81 9.66 12.86 -5.75
C VAL A 81 9.64 11.34 -5.50
N ASN A 82 10.81 10.74 -5.36
CA ASN A 82 10.90 9.34 -4.98
C ASN A 82 10.59 9.17 -3.49
N LYS A 83 9.57 8.35 -3.17
CA LYS A 83 9.11 8.06 -1.80
C LYS A 83 10.22 7.55 -0.85
N ARG A 84 11.30 6.98 -1.39
CA ARG A 84 12.47 6.51 -0.61
C ARG A 84 13.22 7.63 0.11
N ASN A 85 13.12 8.87 -0.39
CA ASN A 85 13.91 9.99 0.11
C ASN A 85 13.05 10.93 0.97
N ILE A 86 11.84 11.26 0.51
CA ILE A 86 10.96 12.27 1.15
C ILE A 86 9.50 11.88 0.93
N LEU A 87 8.68 11.97 1.99
CA LEU A 87 7.22 11.88 1.89
C LEU A 87 6.65 13.25 1.46
N MET A 88 6.66 13.54 0.15
CA MET A 88 6.03 14.77 -0.36
C MET A 88 4.51 14.63 -0.28
N HIS A 89 3.93 15.21 0.78
CA HIS A 89 2.50 15.14 1.09
C HIS A 89 1.78 16.49 0.93
N ASN A 90 2.38 17.42 0.19
CA ASN A 90 1.77 18.72 -0.10
C ASN A 90 0.49 18.55 -0.92
N LYS A 91 -0.41 19.54 -0.79
CA LYS A 91 -1.55 19.78 -1.69
C LYS A 91 -1.73 21.29 -1.82
N PHE A 92 -0.95 21.90 -2.69
CA PHE A 92 -1.10 23.32 -2.99
C PHE A 92 -0.82 23.64 -4.45
N CYS A 93 -1.38 24.75 -4.90
CA CYS A 93 -1.04 25.37 -6.16
C CYS A 93 -1.05 26.90 -6.03
N ILE A 94 -0.25 27.55 -6.86
CA ILE A 94 -0.20 29.01 -6.95
C ILE A 94 -0.44 29.41 -8.39
N PHE A 95 -1.35 30.36 -8.59
CA PHE A 95 -1.74 30.90 -9.89
C PHE A 95 -1.19 32.31 -10.05
N ASP A 96 -0.44 32.52 -11.14
CA ASP A 96 0.19 33.77 -11.55
C ASP A 96 0.99 34.45 -10.43
N GLY A 97 1.55 33.66 -9.50
CA GLY A 97 2.27 34.13 -8.31
C GLY A 97 1.42 34.89 -7.28
N SER A 98 0.09 34.95 -7.45
CA SER A 98 -0.77 35.87 -6.69
C SER A 98 -1.91 35.19 -5.93
N ILE A 99 -2.36 34.02 -6.37
CA ILE A 99 -3.44 33.27 -5.70
C ILE A 99 -2.90 31.91 -5.28
N LEU A 100 -2.93 31.62 -3.98
CA LEU A 100 -2.59 30.32 -3.40
C LEU A 100 -3.87 29.55 -3.07
N ILE A 101 -3.91 28.28 -3.47
CA ILE A 101 -4.83 27.28 -2.92
C ILE A 101 -4.01 26.24 -2.17
N THR A 102 -4.37 25.95 -0.92
CA THR A 102 -3.74 24.89 -0.13
C THR A 102 -4.73 24.21 0.82
N GLY A 103 -4.50 22.93 1.14
CA GLY A 103 -5.36 22.21 2.08
C GLY A 103 -5.04 20.73 2.18
N SER A 104 -6.06 19.92 2.44
CA SER A 104 -5.96 18.46 2.52
C SER A 104 -6.21 17.76 1.17
N TYR A 105 -6.88 18.45 0.25
CA TYR A 105 -7.44 17.91 -0.98
C TYR A 105 -6.37 17.44 -1.99
N ASN A 106 -6.16 16.12 -2.08
CA ASN A 106 -5.44 15.53 -3.21
C ASN A 106 -6.29 15.64 -4.49
N TRP A 107 -5.66 15.65 -5.66
CA TRP A 107 -6.37 15.80 -6.94
C TRP A 107 -6.86 14.44 -7.46
N THR A 108 -7.61 13.74 -6.63
CA THR A 108 -7.97 12.32 -6.81
C THR A 108 -9.47 12.06 -6.78
N TYR A 109 -9.94 10.93 -7.31
CA TYR A 109 -11.37 10.56 -7.24
C TYR A 109 -11.80 10.23 -5.81
N SER A 110 -10.96 9.56 -5.02
CA SER A 110 -11.21 9.30 -3.60
C SER A 110 -11.40 10.59 -2.79
N ALA A 111 -10.55 11.59 -3.01
CA ALA A 111 -10.66 12.90 -2.36
C ALA A 111 -12.01 13.60 -2.63
N GLU A 112 -12.53 13.50 -3.86
CA GLU A 112 -13.82 14.09 -4.22
C GLU A 112 -15.00 13.29 -3.66
N ASN A 113 -14.97 11.97 -3.80
CA ASN A 113 -16.16 11.13 -3.60
C ASN A 113 -16.31 10.61 -2.17
N ARG A 114 -15.21 10.48 -1.41
CA ARG A 114 -15.21 9.74 -0.13
C ARG A 114 -14.60 10.51 1.03
N ASN A 115 -13.58 11.31 0.78
CA ASN A 115 -12.86 11.98 1.87
C ASN A 115 -13.58 13.24 2.35
N ALA A 116 -13.41 13.56 3.63
CA ALA A 116 -13.72 14.87 4.17
C ALA A 116 -12.51 15.79 3.93
N GLU A 117 -12.62 16.68 2.94
CA GLU A 117 -11.51 17.51 2.49
C GLU A 117 -11.79 19.01 2.69
N ASN A 118 -10.72 19.80 2.80
CA ASN A 118 -10.80 21.25 2.86
C ASN A 118 -9.69 21.90 2.04
N ILE A 119 -9.94 23.15 1.62
CA ILE A 119 -8.92 24.07 1.09
C ILE A 119 -9.12 25.47 1.67
N ILE A 120 -8.05 26.26 1.61
CA ILE A 120 -8.08 27.71 1.75
C ILE A 120 -7.60 28.29 0.42
N ILE A 121 -8.28 29.35 -0.04
CA ILE A 121 -7.85 30.20 -1.14
C ILE A 121 -7.46 31.54 -0.55
N THR A 122 -6.28 32.04 -0.93
CA THR A 122 -5.78 33.33 -0.46
C THR A 122 -4.98 34.07 -1.53
N ASP A 123 -5.06 35.39 -1.51
CA ASP A 123 -4.26 36.31 -2.32
C ASP A 123 -3.23 37.11 -1.48
N GLU A 124 -2.98 36.69 -0.24
CA GLU A 124 -2.06 37.38 0.67
C GLU A 124 -0.63 37.22 0.17
N GLY A 125 -0.07 38.33 -0.36
CA GLY A 125 1.18 38.31 -1.12
C GLY A 125 2.35 37.66 -0.38
N ASN A 126 2.51 37.91 0.92
CA ASN A 126 3.58 37.29 1.72
C ASN A 126 3.44 35.76 1.81
N VAL A 127 2.21 35.24 1.90
CA VAL A 127 1.96 33.79 1.96
C VAL A 127 2.21 33.16 0.60
N CYS A 128 1.77 33.81 -0.48
CA CYS A 128 2.05 33.37 -1.85
C CYS A 128 3.56 33.33 -2.13
N GLU A 129 4.31 34.34 -1.69
CA GLU A 129 5.77 34.39 -1.81
C GLU A 129 6.47 33.25 -1.05
N ASP A 130 6.06 32.98 0.19
CA ASP A 130 6.63 31.90 1.01
C ASP A 130 6.41 30.51 0.37
N TYR A 131 5.20 30.24 -0.13
CA TYR A 131 4.91 28.99 -0.83
C TYR A 131 5.63 28.90 -2.19
N THR A 132 5.78 30.02 -2.90
CA THR A 132 6.54 30.06 -4.16
C THR A 132 8.01 29.73 -3.92
N LYS A 133 8.61 30.30 -2.87
CA LYS A 133 9.98 30.00 -2.46
C LYS A 133 10.13 28.54 -2.08
N TYR A 134 9.23 28.01 -1.24
CA TYR A 134 9.24 26.61 -0.86
C TYR A 134 9.12 25.66 -2.06
N PHE A 135 8.23 25.96 -3.02
CA PHE A 135 8.12 25.20 -4.26
C PHE A 135 9.43 25.22 -5.04
N THR A 136 10.05 26.39 -5.17
CA THR A 136 11.32 26.57 -5.90
C THR A 136 12.45 25.78 -5.24
N ASP A 137 12.56 25.83 -3.91
CA ASP A 137 13.55 25.08 -3.15
C ASP A 137 13.37 23.57 -3.31
N LEU A 138 12.12 23.11 -3.31
CA LEU A 138 11.79 21.69 -3.56
C LEU A 138 12.13 21.31 -5.01
N TRP A 139 11.72 22.13 -5.99
CA TRP A 139 11.97 21.90 -7.42
C TRP A 139 13.47 21.77 -7.72
N ASN A 140 14.30 22.64 -7.16
CA ASN A 140 15.75 22.66 -7.37
C ASN A 140 16.47 21.42 -6.83
N GLN A 141 15.83 20.66 -5.94
CA GLN A 141 16.35 19.38 -5.43
C GLN A 141 15.91 18.18 -6.27
N LEU A 142 15.04 18.40 -7.27
CA LEU A 142 14.46 17.36 -8.11
C LEU A 142 15.03 17.43 -9.51
N THR A 143 14.86 16.32 -10.23
CA THR A 143 15.22 16.23 -11.65
C THR A 143 13.96 16.34 -12.48
N GLU A 144 13.95 17.32 -13.38
CA GLU A 144 12.86 17.49 -14.34
C GLU A 144 12.78 16.29 -15.28
N VAL A 145 11.57 15.76 -15.43
CA VAL A 145 11.24 14.63 -16.30
C VAL A 145 11.29 15.12 -17.75
N LYS A 146 12.08 14.44 -18.58
CA LYS A 146 12.16 14.71 -20.02
C LYS A 146 11.36 13.72 -20.86
N GLU A 147 11.17 12.52 -20.33
CA GLU A 147 10.39 11.46 -20.93
C GLU A 147 9.63 10.73 -19.82
N TYR A 148 8.34 10.49 -20.04
CA TYR A 148 7.48 9.81 -19.08
C TYR A 148 7.22 8.38 -19.55
N SER A 149 7.31 7.45 -18.60
CA SER A 149 6.89 6.06 -18.77
C SER A 149 6.04 5.64 -17.59
N GLN A 150 4.97 4.89 -17.89
CA GLN A 150 4.15 4.27 -16.87
C GLN A 150 4.94 3.20 -16.11
N MET A 151 4.58 3.01 -14.85
CA MET A 151 5.03 1.91 -14.00
C MET A 151 4.11 0.72 -14.19
N ASN A 152 4.67 -0.45 -14.51
CA ASN A 152 3.92 -1.69 -14.40
C ASN A 152 3.85 -2.13 -12.93
N ILE A 153 2.70 -2.66 -12.53
CA ILE A 153 2.50 -3.25 -11.19
C ILE A 153 3.54 -4.34 -10.89
N SER A 154 3.95 -5.10 -11.91
CA SER A 154 4.95 -6.17 -11.80
C SER A 154 6.34 -5.68 -11.38
N ASP A 155 6.65 -4.41 -11.63
CA ASP A 155 7.98 -3.83 -11.44
C ASP A 155 8.12 -3.19 -10.05
N ILE A 156 7.04 -3.22 -9.25
CA ILE A 156 6.98 -2.62 -7.92
C ILE A 156 7.46 -3.61 -6.87
N GLU A 157 8.30 -3.12 -5.96
CA GLU A 157 8.70 -3.89 -4.80
C GLU A 157 7.49 -4.33 -3.97
N ALA A 158 7.45 -5.62 -3.65
CA ALA A 158 6.37 -6.27 -2.91
C ALA A 158 5.93 -5.48 -1.65
N ASP A 159 6.88 -4.96 -0.89
CA ASP A 159 6.62 -4.25 0.36
C ASP A 159 5.98 -2.87 0.13
N ILE A 160 6.29 -2.21 -0.99
CA ILE A 160 5.67 -0.94 -1.38
C ILE A 160 4.22 -1.21 -1.77
N LEU A 161 3.98 -2.23 -2.62
CA LEU A 161 2.62 -2.57 -3.04
C LEU A 161 1.74 -2.94 -1.85
N ILE A 162 2.25 -3.72 -0.88
CA ILE A 162 1.49 -4.11 0.31
C ILE A 162 1.10 -2.89 1.16
N LYS A 163 2.00 -1.91 1.33
CA LYS A 163 1.75 -0.71 2.14
C LYS A 163 0.74 0.23 1.49
N GLU A 164 0.79 0.38 0.18
CA GLU A 164 -0.07 1.31 -0.57
C GLU A 164 -1.37 0.66 -1.04
N TYR A 165 -1.51 -0.66 -0.93
CA TYR A 165 -2.62 -1.42 -1.49
C TYR A 165 -3.99 -0.81 -1.18
N ASP A 166 -4.25 -0.44 0.08
CA ASP A 166 -5.56 0.08 0.47
C ASP A 166 -5.86 1.42 -0.23
N ASN A 167 -4.86 2.32 -0.31
CA ASN A 167 -4.98 3.60 -1.02
C ASN A 167 -5.24 3.39 -2.52
N ILE A 168 -4.52 2.44 -3.15
CA ILE A 168 -4.65 2.14 -4.58
C ILE A 168 -6.04 1.59 -4.88
N VAL A 169 -6.49 0.61 -4.08
CA VAL A 169 -7.79 -0.02 -4.28
C VAL A 169 -8.90 1.00 -4.04
N GLU A 170 -8.80 1.84 -3.00
CA GLU A 170 -9.77 2.90 -2.75
C GLU A 170 -9.86 3.88 -3.92
N GLU A 171 -8.73 4.34 -4.44
CA GLU A 171 -8.70 5.24 -5.59
C GLU A 171 -9.31 4.57 -6.83
N TYR A 172 -8.91 3.33 -7.14
CA TYR A 172 -9.42 2.59 -8.29
C TYR A 172 -10.92 2.30 -8.18
N MET A 173 -11.44 2.08 -6.97
CA MET A 173 -12.88 1.95 -6.76
C MET A 173 -13.61 3.26 -7.11
N CYS A 174 -13.08 4.41 -6.68
CA CYS A 174 -13.67 5.71 -7.00
C CYS A 174 -13.56 6.02 -8.50
N MET A 175 -12.43 5.71 -9.15
CA MET A 175 -12.27 5.81 -10.60
C MET A 175 -13.29 4.96 -11.36
N LYS A 176 -13.54 3.73 -10.89
CA LYS A 176 -14.55 2.84 -11.47
C LYS A 176 -15.96 3.40 -11.29
N GLU A 177 -16.30 3.92 -10.11
CA GLU A 177 -17.59 4.59 -9.85
C GLU A 177 -17.82 5.78 -10.79
N ASN A 178 -16.74 6.44 -11.24
CA ASN A 178 -16.75 7.53 -12.22
C ASN A 178 -16.53 7.05 -13.68
N ASN A 179 -16.60 5.74 -13.96
CA ASN A 179 -16.44 5.13 -15.28
C ASN A 179 -15.10 5.39 -15.98
N ILE A 180 -14.04 5.68 -15.22
CA ILE A 180 -12.68 5.89 -15.75
C ILE A 180 -11.99 4.56 -16.04
N ILE A 181 -12.23 3.56 -15.19
CA ILE A 181 -11.63 2.23 -15.29
C ILE A 181 -12.68 1.13 -15.12
N ASN A 182 -12.35 -0.09 -15.56
CA ASN A 182 -13.19 -1.27 -15.38
C ASN A 182 -12.82 -2.06 -14.11
N SER A 183 -13.53 -3.16 -13.82
CA SER A 183 -13.24 -4.02 -12.67
C SER A 183 -11.93 -4.80 -12.77
N ASP A 184 -11.38 -4.96 -13.98
CA ASP A 184 -10.18 -5.78 -14.19
C ASP A 184 -8.95 -5.10 -13.56
N ALA A 185 -8.90 -3.77 -13.57
CA ALA A 185 -7.90 -2.96 -12.87
C ALA A 185 -7.71 -3.38 -11.40
N ILE A 186 -8.83 -3.49 -10.69
CA ILE A 186 -8.86 -3.86 -9.26
C ILE A 186 -8.47 -5.33 -9.09
N ASN A 187 -8.93 -6.20 -10.00
CA ASN A 187 -8.60 -7.62 -9.95
C ASN A 187 -7.10 -7.85 -10.13
N ILE A 188 -6.44 -7.14 -11.04
CA ILE A 188 -4.98 -7.24 -11.27
C ILE A 188 -4.21 -6.88 -9.99
N ILE A 189 -4.59 -5.79 -9.32
CA ILE A 189 -3.96 -5.38 -8.04
C ILE A 189 -4.18 -6.44 -6.95
N ASN A 190 -5.39 -7.01 -6.85
CA ASN A 190 -5.72 -8.08 -5.90
C ASN A 190 -4.91 -9.34 -6.15
N GLU A 191 -4.79 -9.76 -7.40
CA GLU A 191 -4.01 -10.93 -7.81
C GLU A 191 -2.52 -10.72 -7.56
N SER A 192 -2.01 -9.51 -7.84
CA SER A 192 -0.61 -9.15 -7.61
C SER A 192 -0.26 -9.23 -6.11
N ARG A 193 -1.11 -8.68 -5.23
CA ARG A 193 -0.95 -8.82 -3.77
C ARG A 193 -0.97 -10.28 -3.34
N LYS A 194 -1.88 -11.09 -3.88
CA LYS A 194 -1.98 -12.52 -3.59
C LYS A 194 -0.72 -13.28 -4.02
N ASN A 195 -0.19 -12.99 -5.20
CA ASN A 195 1.02 -13.63 -5.71
C ASN A 195 2.25 -13.29 -4.88
N ILE A 196 2.41 -12.03 -4.47
CA ILE A 196 3.47 -11.62 -3.54
C ILE A 196 3.41 -12.43 -2.25
N ALA A 197 2.22 -12.57 -1.67
CA ALA A 197 2.05 -13.31 -0.43
C ALA A 197 2.36 -14.80 -0.60
N VAL A 198 2.06 -15.39 -1.76
CA VAL A 198 2.43 -16.76 -2.10
C VAL A 198 3.95 -16.92 -2.31
N ASN A 199 4.61 -15.95 -2.96
CA ASN A 199 6.05 -15.99 -3.22
C ASN A 199 6.89 -15.79 -1.96
N LYS A 200 6.48 -14.95 -1.01
CA LYS A 200 7.16 -14.82 0.30
C LYS A 200 7.24 -16.18 1.02
N LEU A 201 6.19 -16.99 0.90
CA LEU A 201 6.16 -18.35 1.46
C LEU A 201 7.13 -19.33 0.77
N ALA A 202 7.74 -19.03 -0.38
CA ALA A 202 8.57 -19.98 -1.12
C ALA A 202 10.06 -20.03 -0.68
N THR A 203 10.52 -19.12 0.19
CA THR A 203 11.96 -19.01 0.53
C THR A 203 12.43 -20.09 1.51
N VAL A 204 13.46 -20.87 1.12
CA VAL A 204 14.18 -21.86 1.94
C VAL A 204 15.46 -21.21 2.48
N VAL A 205 15.68 -21.26 3.80
CA VAL A 205 16.91 -20.76 4.43
C VAL A 205 17.98 -21.86 4.38
N THR A 206 19.03 -21.66 3.59
CA THR A 206 20.24 -22.49 3.59
C THR A 206 21.37 -21.75 4.30
N GLN A 207 21.60 -22.08 5.57
CA GLN A 207 22.90 -21.83 6.21
C GLN A 207 23.46 -23.16 6.71
N VAL A 208 24.69 -23.45 6.29
CA VAL A 208 25.39 -24.71 6.55
C VAL A 208 26.42 -24.47 7.66
N LYS A 209 26.28 -25.16 8.81
CA LYS A 209 27.35 -26.00 9.44
C LYS A 209 27.03 -26.54 10.85
N ARG A 210 27.40 -27.82 11.00
CA ARG A 210 28.11 -28.54 12.10
C ARG A 210 27.40 -29.18 13.29
N HIS A 211 26.12 -28.96 13.55
CA HIS A 211 25.31 -29.85 14.41
C HIS A 211 23.99 -30.19 13.70
N ASN A 212 23.35 -31.31 14.07
CA ASN A 212 22.00 -31.67 13.62
C ASN A 212 21.01 -31.32 14.74
N PRO A 213 20.75 -30.04 15.03
CA PRO A 213 19.84 -29.67 16.09
C PRO A 213 18.45 -30.23 15.80
N THR A 214 17.79 -30.72 16.85
CA THR A 214 16.45 -31.29 16.75
C THR A 214 15.48 -30.58 17.67
N LEU A 215 14.23 -30.49 17.23
CA LEU A 215 13.16 -29.86 17.99
C LEU A 215 12.73 -30.72 19.20
N LYS A 216 12.65 -30.15 20.41
CA LYS A 216 12.32 -30.88 21.65
C LYS A 216 10.90 -31.46 21.70
N MET A 217 9.91 -30.76 21.16
CA MET A 217 8.49 -31.15 21.11
C MET A 217 7.84 -30.61 19.83
N ASN A 218 6.59 -30.95 19.54
CA ASN A 218 5.93 -30.43 18.34
C ASN A 218 5.79 -28.89 18.39
N ILE A 219 5.97 -28.26 17.23
CA ILE A 219 5.48 -26.91 16.94
C ILE A 219 4.20 -27.06 16.14
N GLY A 220 3.15 -26.36 16.57
CA GLY A 220 1.84 -26.42 15.93
C GLY A 220 1.12 -25.10 16.02
N LYS A 221 -0.16 -25.11 15.63
CA LYS A 221 -1.03 -23.95 15.78
C LYS A 221 -2.38 -24.34 16.37
N SER A 222 -2.99 -23.42 17.12
CA SER A 222 -4.37 -23.58 17.58
C SER A 222 -5.32 -23.57 16.40
N CYS A 223 -6.21 -24.56 16.33
CA CYS A 223 -7.20 -24.73 15.26
C CYS A 223 -8.51 -25.31 15.80
N ARG A 224 -9.57 -25.15 15.00
CA ARG A 224 -10.78 -25.97 15.11
C ARG A 224 -10.64 -27.14 14.13
N ILE A 225 -10.68 -28.38 14.62
CA ILE A 225 -10.51 -29.59 13.81
C ILE A 225 -11.76 -30.46 13.97
N ASN A 226 -12.39 -30.83 12.85
CA ASN A 226 -13.61 -31.66 12.84
C ASN A 226 -14.71 -31.14 13.77
N GLY A 227 -14.91 -29.81 13.81
CA GLY A 227 -15.91 -29.16 14.65
C GLY A 227 -15.49 -28.93 16.11
N ILE A 228 -14.36 -29.46 16.57
CA ILE A 228 -13.86 -29.33 17.94
C ILE A 228 -12.87 -28.15 18.03
N CYS A 229 -13.15 -27.20 18.92
CA CYS A 229 -12.29 -26.03 19.16
C CYS A 229 -11.05 -26.39 19.99
N ASN A 230 -10.03 -25.51 19.97
CA ASN A 230 -8.82 -25.61 20.79
C ASN A 230 -8.02 -26.90 20.57
N LYS A 231 -7.97 -27.38 19.32
CA LYS A 231 -7.11 -28.50 18.95
C LYS A 231 -5.78 -28.00 18.41
N MET A 232 -4.71 -28.72 18.73
CA MET A 232 -3.38 -28.52 18.18
C MET A 232 -3.30 -29.13 16.77
N LEU A 233 -3.04 -28.31 15.76
CA LEU A 233 -2.61 -28.77 14.44
C LEU A 233 -1.08 -28.76 14.40
N ASN A 234 -0.46 -29.94 14.37
CA ASN A 234 0.99 -30.05 14.30
C ASN A 234 1.52 -29.55 12.95
N VAL A 235 2.54 -28.69 12.99
CA VAL A 235 3.19 -28.11 11.81
C VAL A 235 4.59 -28.69 11.65
N ILE A 236 5.42 -28.68 12.70
CA ILE A 236 6.74 -29.32 12.73
C ILE A 236 6.74 -30.33 13.88
N LYS A 237 7.14 -31.57 13.59
CA LYS A 237 7.11 -32.65 14.58
C LYS A 237 8.33 -32.59 15.49
N GLN A 238 8.16 -33.09 16.72
CA GLN A 238 9.26 -33.39 17.63
C GLN A 238 10.34 -34.23 16.93
N GLY A 239 11.60 -33.94 17.22
CA GLY A 239 12.75 -34.67 16.66
C GLY A 239 13.10 -34.26 15.22
N GLN A 240 12.37 -33.34 14.61
CA GLN A 240 12.71 -32.82 13.29
C GLN A 240 14.10 -32.15 13.32
N GLU A 241 15.00 -32.59 12.43
CA GLU A 241 16.30 -31.96 12.21
C GLU A 241 16.13 -30.57 11.59
N LEU A 242 16.95 -29.62 12.04
CA LEU A 242 16.95 -28.23 11.61
C LEU A 242 18.18 -27.91 10.74
N PRO A 243 18.07 -26.99 9.75
CA PRO A 243 16.94 -26.11 9.51
C PRO A 243 15.76 -26.84 8.86
N PHE A 244 14.54 -26.45 9.21
CA PHE A 244 13.34 -27.06 8.64
C PHE A 244 12.26 -26.02 8.35
N THR A 245 11.48 -26.29 7.32
CA THR A 245 10.35 -25.47 6.91
C THR A 245 9.17 -26.36 6.63
N ASN A 246 8.01 -26.03 7.18
CA ASN A 246 6.76 -26.66 6.77
C ASN A 246 5.63 -25.65 6.63
N THR A 247 4.69 -25.95 5.74
CA THR A 247 3.51 -25.12 5.47
C THR A 247 2.25 -25.94 5.69
N VAL A 248 1.29 -25.40 6.45
CA VAL A 248 -0.04 -25.99 6.63
C VAL A 248 -1.12 -25.09 6.06
N ASN A 249 -2.16 -25.71 5.51
CA ASN A 249 -3.36 -25.03 5.02
C ASN A 249 -4.47 -25.10 6.07
N THR A 250 -5.14 -23.97 6.31
CA THR A 250 -6.31 -23.87 7.20
C THR A 250 -7.39 -23.02 6.55
N CYS A 251 -8.57 -22.90 7.17
CA CYS A 251 -9.66 -22.09 6.65
C CYS A 251 -10.49 -21.45 7.77
N THR A 252 -11.38 -20.52 7.42
CA THR A 252 -12.32 -19.92 8.39
C THR A 252 -13.25 -20.99 8.98
N ALA A 253 -13.49 -20.89 10.28
CA ALA A 253 -14.34 -21.83 11.00
C ALA A 253 -15.82 -21.39 11.03
N TYR A 254 -16.09 -20.11 10.72
CA TYR A 254 -17.42 -19.50 10.81
C TYR A 254 -17.76 -18.76 9.51
N HIS A 255 -19.07 -18.65 9.23
CA HIS A 255 -19.58 -17.76 8.20
C HIS A 255 -19.26 -16.32 8.58
N ASN A 256 -18.92 -15.49 7.59
CA ASN A 256 -18.68 -14.06 7.75
C ASN A 256 -17.66 -13.78 8.88
N GLN A 257 -16.60 -14.57 8.95
CA GLN A 257 -15.52 -14.37 9.90
C GLN A 257 -14.64 -13.20 9.43
N SER A 258 -14.63 -12.07 10.15
CA SER A 258 -13.89 -10.84 9.79
C SER A 258 -12.44 -10.79 10.28
N ARG A 259 -12.05 -11.68 11.19
CA ARG A 259 -10.69 -11.76 11.74
C ARG A 259 -10.25 -13.20 11.96
N ALA A 260 -8.95 -13.46 11.87
CA ALA A 260 -8.36 -14.76 12.19
C ALA A 260 -7.06 -14.60 12.97
N LEU A 261 -6.91 -15.43 14.01
CA LEU A 261 -5.71 -15.49 14.84
C LEU A 261 -4.94 -16.76 14.52
N CYS A 262 -3.67 -16.62 14.14
CA CYS A 262 -2.70 -17.71 14.14
C CYS A 262 -1.91 -17.65 15.44
N GLU A 263 -2.23 -18.55 16.37
CA GLU A 263 -1.44 -18.78 17.58
C GLU A 263 -0.53 -19.99 17.34
N VAL A 264 0.78 -19.77 17.31
CA VAL A 264 1.80 -20.81 17.22
C VAL A 264 2.13 -21.29 18.63
N LEU A 265 2.15 -22.62 18.77
CA LEU A 265 2.25 -23.32 20.04
C LEU A 265 3.42 -24.30 20.02
N PHE A 266 3.99 -24.54 21.20
CA PHE A 266 5.01 -25.56 21.45
C PHE A 266 4.52 -26.54 22.52
N GLY A 267 4.49 -27.82 22.18
CA GLY A 267 4.07 -28.89 23.07
C GLY A 267 3.37 -30.04 22.34
N ASN A 268 3.14 -31.14 23.06
CA ASN A 268 2.59 -32.37 22.48
C ASN A 268 1.11 -32.62 22.85
N SER A 269 0.45 -31.71 23.57
CA SER A 269 -0.95 -31.90 23.92
C SER A 269 -1.85 -31.68 22.71
N GLU A 270 -2.85 -32.54 22.52
CA GLU A 270 -3.90 -32.29 21.53
C GLU A 270 -4.74 -31.06 21.87
N ASN A 271 -4.86 -30.72 23.15
CA ASN A 271 -5.53 -29.50 23.59
C ASN A 271 -4.55 -28.33 23.49
N ALA A 272 -4.85 -27.40 22.59
CA ALA A 272 -4.03 -26.23 22.30
C ALA A 272 -3.70 -25.41 23.56
N HIS A 273 -4.64 -25.30 24.52
CA HIS A 273 -4.43 -24.52 25.75
C HIS A 273 -3.40 -25.12 26.71
N ASN A 274 -3.10 -26.41 26.57
CA ASN A 274 -2.13 -27.11 27.41
C ASN A 274 -0.70 -27.00 26.85
N ASN A 275 -0.50 -26.30 25.73
CA ASN A 275 0.80 -26.09 25.10
C ASN A 275 1.29 -24.64 25.33
N LYS A 276 2.60 -24.41 25.26
CA LYS A 276 3.22 -23.08 25.42
C LYS A 276 2.89 -22.22 24.19
N SER A 277 2.31 -21.04 24.39
CA SER A 277 2.12 -20.05 23.34
C SER A 277 3.44 -19.36 23.00
N LEU A 278 3.80 -19.29 21.72
CA LEU A 278 5.04 -18.65 21.25
C LEU A 278 4.76 -17.32 20.55
N VAL A 279 3.86 -17.34 19.57
CA VAL A 279 3.63 -16.21 18.67
C VAL A 279 2.13 -16.11 18.34
N LYS A 280 1.61 -14.89 18.27
CA LYS A 280 0.22 -14.60 17.89
C LYS A 280 0.19 -13.60 16.74
N ILE A 281 -0.36 -14.03 15.60
CA ILE A 281 -0.50 -13.20 14.40
C ILE A 281 -1.99 -13.05 14.08
N GLY A 282 -2.52 -11.84 14.19
CA GLY A 282 -3.90 -11.51 13.84
C GLY A 282 -4.00 -10.94 12.43
N LEU A 283 -4.89 -11.50 11.60
CA LEU A 283 -5.32 -10.91 10.34
C LEU A 283 -6.75 -10.38 10.52
N ASP A 284 -6.95 -9.11 10.20
CA ASP A 284 -8.23 -8.41 10.28
C ASP A 284 -8.78 -8.12 8.88
N ASN A 285 -10.01 -7.61 8.80
CA ASN A 285 -10.69 -7.24 7.54
C ASN A 285 -10.75 -8.40 6.52
N LEU A 286 -11.04 -9.61 6.99
CA LEU A 286 -11.18 -10.78 6.13
C LEU A 286 -12.46 -10.71 5.28
N PRO A 287 -12.46 -11.31 4.07
CA PRO A 287 -13.66 -11.44 3.25
C PRO A 287 -14.78 -12.15 4.00
N GLN A 288 -15.97 -11.57 3.96
CA GLN A 288 -17.17 -12.13 4.60
C GLN A 288 -17.77 -13.22 3.70
N MET A 289 -17.29 -14.46 3.85
CA MET A 289 -17.68 -15.61 3.04
C MET A 289 -18.19 -16.77 3.91
N LYS A 290 -18.67 -17.87 3.30
CA LYS A 290 -19.10 -19.03 4.09
C LYS A 290 -17.92 -19.67 4.84
N ALA A 291 -18.23 -20.36 5.93
CA ALA A 291 -17.23 -21.13 6.67
C ALA A 291 -16.47 -22.06 5.71
N GLY A 292 -15.15 -22.06 5.82
CA GLY A 292 -14.27 -22.86 4.99
C GLY A 292 -13.87 -22.24 3.65
N GLU A 293 -14.49 -21.14 3.19
CA GLU A 293 -14.19 -20.53 1.89
C GLU A 293 -12.98 -19.60 1.93
N VAL A 294 -12.75 -18.91 3.05
CA VAL A 294 -11.51 -18.14 3.24
C VAL A 294 -10.43 -19.10 3.72
N LYS A 295 -9.36 -19.24 2.92
CA LYS A 295 -8.24 -20.15 3.15
C LYS A 295 -7.04 -19.39 3.69
N PHE A 296 -6.27 -20.06 4.53
CA PHE A 296 -5.01 -19.53 5.06
C PHE A 296 -3.86 -20.50 4.85
N LYS A 297 -2.68 -19.95 4.63
CA LYS A 297 -1.40 -20.67 4.70
C LYS A 297 -0.60 -20.18 5.89
N THR A 298 -0.09 -21.11 6.68
CA THR A 298 0.87 -20.82 7.74
C THR A 298 2.16 -21.55 7.42
N LYS A 299 3.24 -20.82 7.17
CA LYS A 299 4.58 -21.38 7.02
C LYS A 299 5.38 -21.07 8.27
N ILE A 300 6.08 -22.08 8.77
CA ILE A 300 6.98 -21.97 9.89
C ILE A 300 8.34 -22.47 9.43
N THR A 301 9.34 -21.61 9.56
CA THR A 301 10.75 -21.89 9.29
C THR A 301 11.51 -21.80 10.59
N ILE A 302 12.35 -22.78 10.91
CA ILE A 302 13.27 -22.72 12.04
C ILE A 302 14.68 -23.01 11.50
N ASP A 303 15.62 -22.10 11.77
CA ASP A 303 17.02 -22.27 11.35
C ASP A 303 17.86 -23.08 12.37
N THR A 304 19.14 -23.29 12.07
CA THR A 304 20.05 -24.05 12.96
C THR A 304 20.37 -23.34 14.26
N ASN A 305 20.17 -22.02 14.35
CA ASN A 305 20.44 -21.23 15.54
C ASN A 305 19.21 -21.11 16.44
N GLY A 306 18.04 -21.57 15.98
CA GLY A 306 16.79 -21.45 16.69
C GLY A 306 16.03 -20.16 16.41
N TYR A 307 16.33 -19.46 15.33
CA TYR A 307 15.45 -18.39 14.87
C TYR A 307 14.26 -18.99 14.13
N MET A 308 13.06 -18.78 14.68
CA MET A 308 11.80 -19.16 14.07
C MET A 308 11.19 -17.96 13.35
N HIS A 309 10.86 -18.13 12.08
CA HIS A 309 10.09 -17.19 11.26
C HIS A 309 8.74 -17.82 10.93
N VAL A 310 7.68 -17.11 11.28
CA VAL A 310 6.29 -17.51 11.04
C VAL A 310 5.67 -16.55 10.05
N GLU A 311 5.19 -17.08 8.93
CA GLU A 311 4.45 -16.34 7.91
C GLU A 311 2.99 -16.82 7.91
N TYR A 312 2.04 -15.91 8.11
CA TYR A 312 0.61 -16.21 8.09
C TYR A 312 -0.12 -15.40 7.03
N VAL A 313 -0.72 -16.10 6.06
CA VAL A 313 -1.30 -15.50 4.84
C VAL A 313 -2.76 -15.88 4.69
N CYS A 314 -3.62 -14.91 4.43
CA CYS A 314 -4.96 -15.11 3.87
C CYS A 314 -4.85 -15.28 2.35
N VAL A 315 -5.10 -16.48 1.84
CA VAL A 315 -4.93 -16.82 0.41
C VAL A 315 -5.93 -16.05 -0.46
N ASN A 316 -7.13 -15.75 0.07
CA ASN A 316 -8.17 -15.06 -0.69
C ASN A 316 -7.82 -13.59 -0.96
N THR A 317 -7.17 -12.92 -0.01
CA THR A 317 -6.86 -11.48 -0.09
C THR A 317 -5.39 -11.17 -0.36
N GLY A 318 -4.49 -12.15 -0.17
CA GLY A 318 -3.06 -11.90 -0.16
C GLY A 318 -2.56 -11.12 1.06
N ILE A 319 -3.42 -10.84 2.06
CA ILE A 319 -2.96 -10.22 3.30
C ILE A 319 -2.04 -11.21 4.01
N SER A 320 -0.82 -10.78 4.31
CA SER A 320 0.14 -11.54 5.09
C SER A 320 0.65 -10.74 6.29
N LYS A 321 0.95 -11.44 7.37
CA LYS A 321 1.75 -10.92 8.48
C LYS A 321 2.79 -11.95 8.86
N GLU A 322 3.91 -11.46 9.34
CA GLU A 322 5.02 -12.30 9.77
C GLU A 322 5.43 -11.97 11.21
N ALA A 323 6.09 -12.92 11.84
CA ALA A 323 6.67 -12.75 13.16
C ALA A 323 7.93 -13.59 13.28
N PHE A 324 8.86 -13.09 14.10
CA PHE A 324 10.11 -13.74 14.43
C PHE A 324 10.12 -14.07 15.91
N TYR A 325 10.69 -15.22 16.27
CA TYR A 325 10.81 -15.66 17.65
C TYR A 325 12.12 -16.43 17.80
N ASP A 326 12.94 -16.06 18.78
CA ASP A 326 14.10 -16.85 19.19
C ASP A 326 13.60 -18.05 20.01
N CYS A 327 13.66 -19.23 19.40
CA CYS A 327 13.30 -20.52 20.00
C CYS A 327 14.52 -21.40 20.32
N SER A 328 15.71 -20.81 20.47
CA SER A 328 16.92 -21.55 20.86
C SER A 328 16.72 -22.39 22.13
N GLU A 329 15.85 -21.97 23.04
CA GLU A 329 15.52 -22.72 24.25
C GLU A 329 14.71 -24.02 23.98
N LEU A 330 14.08 -24.12 22.81
CA LEU A 330 13.22 -25.24 22.39
C LEU A 330 13.98 -26.32 21.59
N ILE A 331 15.28 -26.14 21.38
CA ILE A 331 16.13 -26.98 20.53
C ILE A 331 17.09 -27.82 21.38
N ASN A 332 17.31 -29.06 20.94
CA ASN A 332 18.43 -29.89 21.38
C ASN A 332 19.57 -29.66 20.38
N TYR A 333 20.66 -29.04 20.83
CA TYR A 333 21.87 -28.80 20.03
C TYR A 333 22.82 -29.99 20.04
#